data_AF-A0A959XN99-F1
#
_entry.id   AF-A0A959XN99-F1
#
_cell.length_a   1.000
_cell.length_b   1.000
_cell.length_c   1.000
_cell.angle_alpha   90.00
_cell.angle_beta   90.00
_cell.angle_gamma   90.00
#
_symmetry.space_group_name_H-M   'P 1'
#
loop_
_entity.id
_entity.type
_entity.pdbx_description
1 polymer ?
#
loop_
_entity_poly.entity_id
_entity_poly.type
_entity_poly.pdbx_seq_one_letter_code
_entity_poly.pdbx_strand_id
1 'polypeptide(L)'
;MIRRADLLGRLQAMERAQDLYSVLVDGAPIWPILRVQAGTTALRGSLMGFEAPPPLRTIQRSVVTVNALLQWNALRRIPSPEPLLFRTRRVYQAVTPLGTVDKFAHPLMVAAASTGWSNVLLHDGPMPHPPFPQQERIHVRRIDAWLRARSFVFSKRRSVPLAMLDPRVPALIHELVAIVGADGVEDLERAIHHFRLHLWNARSMLERIGPRHVFVTCWYASENMAMAHACHERGIPCTDMQHGVQGPAHLAYGAWHHLPAAGCSSIPSSFWCWDEASAQHIRSWAPEHAHLAYVGGSPWLEENAGAAPATPGTILFTMQPLMETIPPGLGHAIRNDGTDLTWVFRLHPNGMHMAGHVQTWAAQ
;
A
#
# COMPACT_ATOMS: atom_id res chain seq x y z
N MET A 1 -14.09 -18.76 11.44
CA MET A 1 -13.29 -17.57 11.04
C MET A 1 -12.16 -17.41 12.06
N ILE A 2 -10.90 -17.34 11.64
CA ILE A 2 -9.76 -17.19 12.56
C ILE A 2 -9.75 -15.77 13.14
N ARG A 3 -9.51 -15.61 14.45
CA ARG A 3 -9.37 -14.27 15.03
C ARG A 3 -8.02 -13.68 14.60
N ARG A 4 -7.96 -12.36 14.40
CA ARG A 4 -6.74 -11.66 13.94
C ARG A 4 -5.53 -11.91 14.86
N ALA A 5 -5.75 -11.96 16.17
CA ALA A 5 -4.68 -12.24 17.14
C ALA A 5 -4.14 -13.68 16.99
N ASP A 6 -5.02 -14.67 16.82
CA ASP A 6 -4.63 -16.07 16.62
C ASP A 6 -3.85 -16.24 15.30
N LEU A 7 -4.32 -15.57 14.23
CA LEU A 7 -3.64 -15.53 12.93
C LEU A 7 -2.22 -14.96 13.04
N LEU A 8 -2.06 -13.81 13.70
CA LEU A 8 -0.74 -13.21 13.93
C LEU A 8 0.15 -14.13 14.76
N GLY A 9 -0.38 -14.73 15.83
CA GLY A 9 0.36 -15.67 16.67
C GLY A 9 0.91 -16.86 15.87
N ARG A 10 0.14 -17.40 14.93
CA ARG A 10 0.59 -18.48 14.03
C ARG A 10 1.70 -18.03 13.08
N LEU A 11 1.53 -16.88 12.40
CA LEU A 11 2.56 -16.34 11.50
C LEU A 11 3.87 -16.05 12.24
N GLN A 12 3.78 -15.49 13.44
CA GLN A 12 4.94 -15.23 14.29
C GLN A 12 5.60 -16.50 14.82
N ALA A 13 4.82 -17.56 15.08
CA ALA A 13 5.38 -18.86 15.45
C ALA A 13 6.21 -19.44 14.30
N MET A 14 5.78 -19.28 13.05
CA MET A 14 6.57 -19.67 11.88
C MET A 14 7.88 -18.87 11.78
N GLU A 15 7.81 -17.53 11.92
CA GLU A 15 9.00 -16.67 11.93
C GLU A 15 10.02 -17.07 13.01
N ARG A 16 9.53 -17.53 14.17
CA ARG A 16 10.38 -18.03 15.25
C ARG A 16 10.99 -19.39 14.97
N ALA A 17 10.31 -20.24 14.21
CA ALA A 17 10.70 -21.64 14.00
C ALA A 17 11.75 -21.81 12.91
N GLN A 18 11.80 -20.91 11.93
CA GLN A 18 12.65 -21.06 10.75
C GLN A 18 13.04 -19.71 10.14
N ASP A 19 14.11 -19.71 9.37
CA ASP A 19 14.56 -18.54 8.63
C ASP A 19 13.74 -18.35 7.34
N LEU A 20 12.65 -17.60 7.46
CA LEU A 20 11.75 -17.29 6.35
C LEU A 20 12.29 -16.19 5.42
N TYR A 21 13.21 -15.36 5.90
CA TYR A 21 13.73 -14.22 5.13
C TYR A 21 14.80 -14.64 4.12
N SER A 22 15.43 -15.81 4.30
CA SER A 22 16.33 -16.36 3.27
C SER A 22 15.62 -17.05 2.12
N VAL A 23 14.29 -17.21 2.13
CA VAL A 23 13.53 -17.76 0.99
C VAL A 23 13.38 -16.66 -0.07
N LEU A 24 14.03 -16.85 -1.21
CA LEU A 24 14.18 -15.81 -2.24
C LEU A 24 13.43 -16.18 -3.52
N VAL A 25 12.91 -15.18 -4.22
CA VAL A 25 12.43 -15.31 -5.59
C VAL A 25 12.99 -14.16 -6.41
N ASP A 26 13.68 -14.50 -7.51
CA ASP A 26 14.39 -13.54 -8.36
C ASP A 26 15.35 -12.63 -7.54
N GLY A 27 15.97 -13.17 -6.48
CA GLY A 27 16.90 -12.47 -5.57
C GLY A 27 16.26 -11.74 -4.39
N ALA A 28 14.92 -11.69 -4.33
CA ALA A 28 14.19 -10.91 -3.32
C ALA A 28 13.51 -11.78 -2.27
N PRO A 29 13.53 -11.40 -0.97
CA PRO A 29 12.87 -12.14 0.09
C PRO A 29 11.35 -12.06 -0.08
N ILE A 30 10.69 -13.22 -0.08
CA ILE A 30 9.24 -13.32 -0.32
C ILE A 30 8.40 -13.45 0.94
N TRP A 31 9.02 -13.61 2.12
CA TRP A 31 8.26 -13.75 3.36
C TRP A 31 7.30 -12.57 3.62
N PRO A 32 7.69 -11.29 3.44
CA PRO A 32 6.77 -10.18 3.67
C PRO A 32 5.50 -10.26 2.83
N ILE A 33 5.61 -10.60 1.53
CA ILE A 33 4.45 -10.72 0.65
C ILE A 33 3.57 -11.92 1.03
N LEU A 34 4.17 -13.06 1.37
CA LEU A 34 3.42 -14.24 1.81
C LEU A 34 2.70 -14.01 3.13
N ARG A 35 3.34 -13.37 4.12
CA ARG A 35 2.73 -13.04 5.41
C ARG A 35 1.49 -12.17 5.23
N VAL A 36 1.61 -11.09 4.46
CA VAL A 36 0.51 -10.15 4.22
C VAL A 36 -0.61 -10.79 3.39
N GLN A 37 -0.26 -11.57 2.36
CA GLN A 37 -1.23 -12.28 1.54
C GLN A 37 -1.97 -13.35 2.35
N ALA A 38 -1.26 -14.17 3.13
CA ALA A 38 -1.85 -15.19 3.97
C ALA A 38 -2.82 -14.58 4.98
N GLY A 39 -2.41 -13.50 5.65
CA GLY A 39 -3.29 -12.82 6.59
C GLY A 39 -4.52 -12.19 5.93
N THR A 40 -4.36 -11.62 4.72
CA THR A 40 -5.49 -11.05 3.97
C THR A 40 -6.46 -12.13 3.50
N THR A 41 -5.94 -13.26 2.98
CA THR A 41 -6.77 -14.40 2.55
C THR A 41 -7.52 -15.02 3.73
N ALA A 42 -6.85 -15.22 4.87
CA ALA A 42 -7.47 -15.78 6.07
C ALA A 42 -8.57 -14.87 6.67
N LEU A 43 -8.48 -13.55 6.46
CA LEU A 43 -9.46 -12.55 6.90
C LEU A 43 -10.49 -12.19 5.82
N ARG A 44 -10.40 -12.77 4.61
CA ARG A 44 -11.27 -12.40 3.47
C ARG A 44 -12.76 -12.55 3.79
N GLY A 45 -13.15 -13.58 4.54
CA GLY A 45 -14.54 -13.75 4.98
C GLY A 45 -15.08 -12.63 5.87
N SER A 46 -14.21 -11.75 6.40
CA SER A 46 -14.57 -10.59 7.22
C SER A 46 -14.55 -9.27 6.44
N LEU A 47 -14.00 -9.26 5.23
CA LEU A 47 -13.75 -8.06 4.42
C LEU A 47 -14.66 -8.07 3.19
N MET A 48 -15.28 -6.93 2.87
CA MET A 48 -16.03 -6.81 1.62
C MET A 48 -15.10 -7.03 0.41
N GLY A 49 -15.53 -7.86 -0.53
CA GLY A 49 -14.75 -8.25 -1.70
C GLY A 49 -14.42 -7.06 -2.60
N PHE A 50 -13.22 -7.09 -3.19
CA PHE A 50 -12.87 -6.22 -4.31
C PHE A 50 -13.21 -6.93 -5.61
N GLU A 51 -14.00 -6.29 -6.48
CA GLU A 51 -14.19 -6.80 -7.83
C GLU A 51 -12.89 -6.67 -8.63
N ALA A 52 -12.46 -7.78 -9.25
CA ALA A 52 -11.37 -7.74 -10.21
C ALA A 52 -11.82 -6.97 -11.46
N PRO A 53 -10.97 -6.10 -12.04
CA PRO A 53 -11.31 -5.41 -13.27
C PRO A 53 -11.53 -6.42 -14.41
N PRO A 54 -12.47 -6.17 -15.33
CA PRO A 54 -12.78 -7.08 -16.42
C PRO A 54 -11.60 -7.25 -17.40
N PRO A 55 -11.49 -8.39 -18.09
CA PRO A 55 -10.43 -8.64 -19.08
C PRO A 55 -10.55 -7.72 -20.31
N LEU A 56 -9.41 -7.36 -20.91
CA LEU A 56 -9.35 -6.47 -22.08
C LEU A 56 -9.72 -7.19 -23.40
N ARG A 57 -10.50 -6.50 -24.26
CA ARG A 57 -10.85 -6.91 -25.64
C ARG A 57 -9.69 -6.69 -26.62
N THR A 58 -9.68 -7.36 -27.78
CA THR A 58 -8.56 -7.35 -28.76
C THR A 58 -8.20 -5.96 -29.29
N ILE A 59 -9.17 -5.11 -29.64
CA ILE A 59 -8.90 -3.73 -30.16
C ILE A 59 -8.25 -2.85 -29.09
N GLN A 60 -8.53 -3.10 -27.81
CA GLN A 60 -7.88 -2.39 -26.70
C GLN A 60 -6.38 -2.72 -26.62
N ARG A 61 -5.91 -3.83 -27.21
CA ARG A 61 -4.50 -4.25 -27.15
C ARG A 61 -3.56 -3.34 -27.93
N SER A 62 -3.90 -2.97 -29.17
CA SER A 62 -3.05 -2.10 -30.00
C SER A 62 -2.92 -0.69 -29.40
N VAL A 63 -4.03 -0.14 -28.90
CA VAL A 63 -4.05 1.16 -28.22
C VAL A 63 -3.22 1.12 -26.92
N VAL A 64 -3.32 0.04 -26.15
CA VAL A 64 -2.51 -0.14 -24.94
C VAL A 64 -1.02 -0.21 -25.27
N THR A 65 -0.60 -0.89 -26.34
CA THR A 65 0.82 -0.97 -26.73
C THR A 65 1.40 0.39 -27.12
N VAL A 66 0.70 1.17 -27.94
CA VAL A 66 1.16 2.52 -28.32
C VAL A 66 1.24 3.43 -27.10
N ASN A 67 0.19 3.46 -26.28
CA ASN A 67 0.19 4.25 -25.04
C ASN A 67 1.26 3.79 -24.06
N ALA A 68 1.53 2.49 -23.96
CA ALA A 68 2.61 1.95 -23.14
C ALA A 68 3.98 2.46 -23.60
N LEU A 69 4.24 2.48 -24.91
CA LEU A 69 5.48 3.01 -25.48
C LEU A 69 5.62 4.52 -25.23
N LEU A 70 4.53 5.29 -25.38
CA LEU A 70 4.52 6.73 -25.09
C LEU A 70 4.78 7.01 -23.61
N GLN A 71 4.06 6.33 -22.70
CA GLN A 71 4.27 6.43 -21.25
C GLN A 71 5.68 6.01 -20.86
N TRP A 72 6.18 4.93 -21.45
CA TRP A 72 7.56 4.52 -21.28
C TRP A 72 8.48 5.66 -21.73
N ASN A 73 8.44 6.11 -22.98
CA ASN A 73 9.30 7.20 -23.46
C ASN A 73 9.21 8.49 -22.62
N ALA A 74 8.05 8.82 -22.03
CA ALA A 74 7.91 9.95 -21.14
C ALA A 74 8.73 9.85 -19.83
N LEU A 75 9.04 8.65 -19.35
CA LEU A 75 9.93 8.46 -18.19
C LEU A 75 11.39 8.84 -18.48
N ARG A 76 11.84 8.84 -19.74
CA ARG A 76 13.19 9.33 -20.12
C ARG A 76 13.27 10.86 -20.16
N ARG A 77 12.14 11.55 -20.20
CA ARG A 77 12.04 13.01 -20.33
C ARG A 77 11.77 13.66 -18.97
N ILE A 78 12.41 13.15 -17.92
CA ILE A 78 12.38 13.79 -16.60
C ILE A 78 13.51 14.83 -16.62
N PRO A 79 13.22 16.13 -16.47
CA PRO A 79 14.15 17.21 -16.77
C PRO A 79 15.24 17.43 -15.70
N SER A 80 15.44 16.49 -14.78
CA SER A 80 16.33 16.66 -13.63
C SER A 80 17.12 15.39 -13.35
N PRO A 81 18.44 15.52 -13.08
CA PRO A 81 19.22 14.40 -12.58
C PRO A 81 18.69 14.04 -11.18
N GLU A 82 18.36 12.77 -10.99
CA GLU A 82 17.99 12.22 -9.68
C GLU A 82 16.78 12.88 -9.01
N PRO A 83 15.56 12.74 -9.57
CA PRO A 83 14.36 13.25 -8.92
C PRO A 83 14.04 12.49 -7.61
N LEU A 84 13.23 13.11 -6.76
CA LEU A 84 12.45 12.39 -5.75
C LEU A 84 11.28 11.68 -6.45
N LEU A 85 11.18 10.37 -6.28
CA LEU A 85 10.15 9.56 -6.92
C LEU A 85 9.05 9.22 -5.93
N PHE A 86 7.82 9.61 -6.21
CA PHE A 86 6.64 9.29 -5.42
C PHE A 86 5.81 8.26 -6.18
N ARG A 87 5.49 7.16 -5.51
CA ARG A 87 4.59 6.12 -6.01
C ARG A 87 3.40 6.00 -5.08
N THR A 88 2.25 6.42 -5.58
CA THR A 88 1.00 6.40 -4.84
C THR A 88 -0.10 5.73 -5.64
N ARG A 89 -1.32 5.70 -5.10
CA ARG A 89 -2.50 5.11 -5.73
C ARG A 89 -3.63 6.13 -5.76
N ARG A 90 -4.56 5.94 -6.70
CA ARG A 90 -5.76 6.79 -6.85
C ARG A 90 -6.56 6.99 -5.55
N VAL A 91 -6.62 5.99 -4.67
CA VAL A 91 -7.35 6.05 -3.40
C VAL A 91 -6.83 7.13 -2.44
N TYR A 92 -5.62 7.63 -2.66
CA TYR A 92 -5.00 8.69 -1.87
C TYR A 92 -5.21 10.08 -2.45
N GLN A 93 -5.94 10.20 -3.55
CA GLN A 93 -6.25 11.49 -4.15
C GLN A 93 -7.34 12.23 -3.38
N ALA A 94 -7.28 13.56 -3.44
CA ALA A 94 -8.31 14.47 -2.97
C ALA A 94 -8.51 15.59 -3.99
N VAL A 95 -9.76 16.01 -4.18
CA VAL A 95 -10.09 17.21 -4.96
C VAL A 95 -10.00 18.41 -4.03
N THR A 96 -9.22 19.40 -4.45
CA THR A 96 -9.00 20.66 -3.72
C THR A 96 -9.28 21.84 -4.65
N PRO A 97 -9.33 23.08 -4.15
CA PRO A 97 -9.40 24.27 -5.01
C PRO A 97 -8.26 24.37 -6.02
N LEU A 98 -7.11 23.74 -5.76
CA LEU A 98 -5.95 23.71 -6.65
C LEU A 98 -6.03 22.63 -7.75
N GLY A 99 -7.07 21.79 -7.73
CA GLY A 99 -7.19 20.61 -8.58
C GLY A 99 -7.12 19.31 -7.78
N THR A 100 -6.88 18.19 -8.46
CA THR A 100 -6.71 16.90 -7.77
C THR A 100 -5.26 16.72 -7.34
N VAL A 101 -5.06 16.44 -6.06
CA VAL A 101 -3.73 16.21 -5.47
C VAL A 101 -3.67 14.86 -4.79
N ASP A 102 -2.46 14.33 -4.60
CA ASP A 102 -2.25 13.17 -3.73
C ASP A 102 -2.06 13.65 -2.30
N LYS A 103 -2.89 13.18 -1.37
CA LYS A 103 -2.90 13.68 0.01
C LYS A 103 -1.56 13.51 0.72
N PHE A 104 -0.82 12.45 0.41
CA PHE A 104 0.40 12.12 1.14
C PHE A 104 1.65 12.61 0.40
N ALA A 105 1.68 12.44 -0.93
CA ALA A 105 2.84 12.85 -1.72
C ALA A 105 2.87 14.36 -2.00
N HIS A 106 1.73 14.99 -2.30
CA HIS A 106 1.73 16.36 -2.82
C HIS A 106 2.34 17.39 -1.86
N PRO A 107 2.00 17.41 -0.55
CA PRO A 107 2.62 18.36 0.38
C PRO A 107 4.15 18.22 0.45
N LEU A 108 4.65 16.97 0.48
CA LEU A 108 6.08 16.70 0.48
C LEU A 108 6.75 17.13 -0.83
N MET A 109 6.08 16.92 -1.96
CA MET A 109 6.57 17.37 -3.26
C MET A 109 6.65 18.91 -3.34
N VAL A 110 5.67 19.63 -2.80
CA VAL A 110 5.67 21.10 -2.74
C VAL A 110 6.82 21.60 -1.88
N ALA A 111 6.99 21.04 -0.67
CA ALA A 111 8.10 21.38 0.21
C ALA A 111 9.47 21.04 -0.39
N ALA A 112 9.59 19.93 -1.12
CA ALA A 112 10.81 19.58 -1.82
C ALA A 112 11.07 20.50 -3.03
N ALA A 113 10.03 20.86 -3.78
CA ALA A 113 10.15 21.78 -4.91
C ALA A 113 10.59 23.18 -4.47
N SER A 114 10.10 23.68 -3.33
CA SER A 114 10.50 24.99 -2.78
C SER A 114 11.97 25.04 -2.35
N THR A 115 12.57 23.86 -2.08
CA THR A 115 14.00 23.71 -1.80
C THR A 115 14.83 23.32 -3.02
N GLY A 116 14.23 23.35 -4.22
CA GLY A 116 14.90 23.13 -5.49
C GLY A 116 14.90 21.69 -6.00
N TRP A 117 14.28 20.74 -5.30
CA TRP A 117 14.22 19.35 -5.77
C TRP A 117 13.19 19.15 -6.87
N SER A 118 13.53 18.27 -7.83
CA SER A 118 12.57 17.79 -8.82
C SER A 118 11.86 16.54 -8.33
N ASN A 119 10.57 16.47 -8.60
CA ASN A 119 9.67 15.46 -8.08
C ASN A 119 8.94 14.77 -9.23
N VAL A 120 8.82 13.45 -9.14
CA VAL A 120 8.09 12.65 -10.12
C VAL A 120 7.03 11.84 -9.38
N LEU A 121 5.76 12.07 -9.70
CA LEU A 121 4.65 11.28 -9.18
C LEU A 121 4.25 10.24 -10.24
N LEU A 122 4.42 8.96 -9.92
CA LEU A 122 3.93 7.85 -10.74
C LEU A 122 2.47 7.56 -10.38
N HIS A 123 1.59 7.71 -11.36
CA HIS A 123 0.15 7.51 -11.21
C HIS A 123 -0.33 6.27 -11.96
N ASP A 124 -1.01 5.36 -11.25
CA ASP A 124 -1.51 4.08 -11.74
C ASP A 124 -3.02 4.12 -12.04
N GLY A 125 -3.45 5.05 -12.89
CA GLY A 125 -4.86 5.14 -13.25
C GLY A 125 -5.17 6.17 -14.34
N PRO A 126 -6.46 6.39 -14.64
CA PRO A 126 -6.87 7.55 -15.42
C PRO A 126 -6.40 8.83 -14.72
N MET A 127 -6.05 9.88 -15.49
CA MET A 127 -5.78 11.18 -14.90
C MET A 127 -7.00 11.63 -14.10
N PRO A 128 -6.82 12.22 -12.92
CA PRO A 128 -7.94 12.78 -12.20
C PRO A 128 -8.49 14.01 -12.93
N HIS A 129 -9.77 14.29 -12.65
CA HIS A 129 -10.47 15.50 -13.09
C HIS A 129 -11.05 16.18 -11.84
N PRO A 130 -10.67 17.44 -11.53
CA PRO A 130 -9.71 18.30 -12.24
C PRO A 130 -8.27 17.74 -12.23
N PRO A 131 -7.41 18.11 -13.20
CA PRO A 131 -6.04 17.59 -13.29
C PRO A 131 -5.19 18.03 -12.08
N PHE A 132 -4.03 17.39 -11.93
CA PHE A 132 -3.02 17.85 -10.98
C PHE A 132 -2.56 19.27 -11.32
N PRO A 133 -2.39 20.14 -10.32
CA PRO A 133 -1.85 21.48 -10.53
C PRO A 133 -0.49 21.37 -11.22
N GLN A 134 -0.30 22.16 -12.28
CA GLN A 134 1.02 22.29 -12.90
C GLN A 134 1.86 23.19 -11.99
N GLN A 135 2.96 22.65 -11.48
CA GLN A 135 3.91 23.37 -10.64
C GLN A 135 5.33 23.11 -11.17
N GLU A 136 6.20 24.11 -11.03
CA GLU A 136 7.60 23.95 -11.39
C GLU A 136 8.19 22.76 -10.60
N ARG A 137 9.06 21.98 -11.25
CA ARG A 137 9.74 20.83 -10.63
C ARG A 137 8.82 19.69 -10.16
N ILE A 138 7.53 19.71 -10.48
CA ILE A 138 6.59 18.60 -10.20
C ILE A 138 6.13 17.97 -11.50
N HIS A 139 6.39 16.67 -11.64
CA HIS A 139 6.11 15.92 -12.85
C HIS A 139 5.20 14.72 -12.56
N VAL A 140 3.95 14.79 -12.97
CA VAL A 140 3.04 13.64 -12.91
C VAL A 140 3.23 12.78 -14.15
N ARG A 141 3.37 11.47 -13.96
CA ARG A 141 3.59 10.48 -15.03
C ARG A 141 2.64 9.31 -14.87
N ARG A 142 1.82 9.08 -15.89
CA ARG A 142 0.98 7.89 -15.98
C ARG A 142 1.81 6.69 -16.38
N ILE A 143 1.56 5.57 -15.70
CA ILE A 143 2.22 4.29 -15.99
C ILE A 143 1.23 3.15 -16.22
N ASP A 144 -0.08 3.42 -16.24
CA ASP A 144 -1.14 2.42 -16.29
C ASP A 144 -1.15 1.59 -17.59
N ALA A 145 -0.97 2.22 -18.75
CA ALA A 145 -0.91 1.50 -20.02
C ALA A 145 0.35 0.64 -20.11
N TRP A 146 1.47 1.17 -19.62
CA TRP A 146 2.73 0.45 -19.55
C TRP A 146 2.66 -0.77 -18.62
N LEU A 147 2.12 -0.62 -17.41
CA LEU A 147 1.92 -1.73 -16.48
C LEU A 147 1.03 -2.83 -17.08
N ARG A 148 -0.06 -2.45 -17.77
CA ARG A 148 -0.94 -3.40 -18.46
C ARG A 148 -0.22 -4.15 -19.58
N ALA A 149 0.57 -3.47 -20.41
CA ALA A 149 1.35 -4.11 -21.45
C ALA A 149 2.37 -5.12 -20.88
N ARG A 150 3.04 -4.77 -19.77
CA ARG A 150 4.00 -5.67 -19.12
C ARG A 150 3.34 -6.84 -18.41
N SER A 151 2.18 -6.65 -17.80
CA SER A 151 1.37 -7.74 -17.26
C SER A 151 1.00 -8.76 -18.33
N PHE A 152 0.69 -8.32 -19.55
CA PHE A 152 0.40 -9.21 -20.67
C PHE A 152 1.63 -10.01 -21.12
N VAL A 153 2.81 -9.39 -21.18
CA VAL A 153 4.05 -10.11 -21.50
C VAL A 153 4.37 -11.13 -20.39
N PHE A 154 4.17 -10.74 -19.13
CA PHE A 154 4.49 -11.57 -17.98
C PHE A 154 3.49 -12.70 -17.75
N SER A 155 2.23 -12.57 -18.15
CA SER A 155 1.26 -13.67 -18.01
C SER A 155 1.72 -14.93 -18.76
N LYS A 156 2.51 -14.79 -19.83
CA LYS A 156 3.17 -15.90 -20.53
C LYS A 156 4.33 -16.53 -19.76
N ARG A 157 4.91 -15.82 -18.78
CA ARG A 157 5.99 -16.27 -17.89
C ARG A 157 5.49 -16.81 -16.54
N ARG A 158 4.19 -16.69 -16.24
CA ARG A 158 3.58 -17.19 -15.00
C ARG A 158 3.69 -18.71 -14.84
N SER A 159 4.05 -19.44 -15.89
CA SER A 159 4.16 -20.91 -15.89
C SER A 159 5.41 -21.48 -15.22
N VAL A 160 6.31 -20.67 -14.64
CA VAL A 160 7.50 -21.20 -13.96
C VAL A 160 7.07 -21.86 -12.63
N PRO A 161 7.33 -23.17 -12.44
CA PRO A 161 7.01 -23.87 -11.19
C PRO A 161 7.70 -23.23 -9.99
N LEU A 162 7.01 -23.13 -8.86
CA LEU A 162 7.55 -22.47 -7.66
C LEU A 162 8.81 -23.14 -7.10
N ALA A 163 8.89 -24.47 -7.20
CA ALA A 163 10.08 -25.23 -6.81
C ALA A 163 11.34 -24.86 -7.62
N MET A 164 11.17 -24.33 -8.84
CA MET A 164 12.28 -23.84 -9.66
C MET A 164 12.72 -22.41 -9.28
N LEU A 165 11.92 -21.70 -8.49
CA LEU A 165 12.27 -20.35 -8.00
C LEU A 165 13.11 -20.43 -6.73
N ASP A 166 12.64 -21.23 -5.77
CA ASP A 166 13.40 -21.68 -4.60
C ASP A 166 12.78 -23.00 -4.10
N PRO A 167 13.58 -24.05 -3.84
CA PRO A 167 13.07 -25.38 -3.50
C PRO A 167 12.28 -25.42 -2.18
N ARG A 168 12.43 -24.41 -1.31
CA ARG A 168 11.69 -24.30 -0.03
C ARG A 168 10.30 -23.69 -0.20
N VAL A 169 10.02 -23.00 -1.30
CA VAL A 169 8.74 -22.31 -1.53
C VAL A 169 7.53 -23.27 -1.44
N PRO A 170 7.54 -24.46 -2.05
CA PRO A 170 6.42 -25.39 -1.94
C PRO A 170 6.13 -25.81 -0.48
N ALA A 171 7.18 -26.08 0.31
CA ALA A 171 7.04 -26.45 1.71
C ALA A 171 6.45 -25.29 2.53
N LEU A 172 6.96 -24.07 2.31
CA LEU A 172 6.43 -22.87 2.97
C LEU A 172 4.96 -22.62 2.64
N ILE A 173 4.56 -22.78 1.37
CA ILE A 173 3.15 -22.67 0.97
C ILE A 173 2.31 -23.74 1.67
N HIS A 174 2.79 -24.99 1.68
CA HIS A 174 2.12 -26.09 2.36
C HIS A 174 1.88 -25.80 3.85
N GLU A 175 2.85 -25.23 4.56
CA GLU A 175 2.66 -24.79 5.95
C GLU A 175 1.60 -23.69 6.08
N LEU A 176 1.61 -22.72 5.15
CA LEU A 176 0.61 -21.65 5.12
C LEU A 176 -0.81 -22.15 4.83
N VAL A 177 -0.98 -23.33 4.20
CA VAL A 177 -2.31 -23.94 3.98
C VAL A 177 -3.08 -24.14 5.29
N ALA A 178 -2.38 -24.48 6.38
CA ALA A 178 -3.00 -24.62 7.70
C ALA A 178 -3.56 -23.29 8.26
N ILE A 179 -3.14 -22.16 7.68
CA ILE A 179 -3.60 -20.82 8.04
C ILE A 179 -4.67 -20.32 7.07
N VAL A 180 -4.45 -20.48 5.76
CA VAL A 180 -5.30 -19.88 4.71
C VAL A 180 -6.39 -20.80 4.18
N GLY A 181 -6.32 -22.10 4.48
CA GLY A 181 -7.17 -23.14 3.89
C GLY A 181 -6.70 -23.56 2.49
N ALA A 182 -7.20 -24.69 1.99
CA ALA A 182 -6.81 -25.22 0.68
C ALA A 182 -7.07 -24.22 -0.47
N ASP A 183 -8.19 -23.50 -0.41
CA ASP A 183 -8.58 -22.51 -1.42
C ASP A 183 -7.64 -21.28 -1.44
N GLY A 184 -6.86 -21.06 -0.38
CA GLY A 184 -5.92 -19.95 -0.28
C GLY A 184 -4.57 -20.20 -0.95
N VAL A 185 -4.27 -21.44 -1.38
CA VAL A 185 -3.01 -21.77 -2.05
C VAL A 185 -2.83 -20.94 -3.32
N GLU A 186 -3.85 -20.91 -4.18
CA GLU A 186 -3.77 -20.21 -5.46
C GLU A 186 -3.51 -18.70 -5.27
N ASP A 187 -4.02 -18.11 -4.19
CA ASP A 187 -3.77 -16.71 -3.85
C ASP A 187 -2.30 -16.46 -3.49
N LEU A 188 -1.68 -17.37 -2.73
CA LEU A 188 -0.25 -17.29 -2.36
C LEU A 188 0.65 -17.42 -3.59
N GLU A 189 0.38 -18.41 -4.45
CA GLU A 189 1.12 -18.59 -5.70
C GLU A 189 0.98 -17.36 -6.60
N ARG A 190 -0.25 -16.85 -6.74
CA ARG A 190 -0.54 -15.64 -7.51
C ARG A 190 0.20 -14.42 -6.95
N ALA A 191 0.29 -14.27 -5.63
CA ALA A 191 1.03 -13.19 -5.00
C ALA A 191 2.53 -13.25 -5.32
N ILE A 192 3.14 -14.43 -5.32
CA ILE A 192 4.54 -14.61 -5.74
C ILE A 192 4.71 -14.18 -7.21
N HIS A 193 3.86 -14.67 -8.12
CA HIS A 193 3.95 -14.30 -9.52
C HIS A 193 3.74 -12.80 -9.77
N HIS A 194 2.80 -12.17 -9.07
CA HIS A 194 2.61 -10.72 -9.15
C HIS A 194 3.82 -9.96 -8.62
N PHE A 195 4.39 -10.38 -7.49
CA PHE A 195 5.60 -9.78 -6.94
C PHE A 195 6.76 -9.80 -7.94
N ARG A 196 6.99 -10.92 -8.64
CA ARG A 196 7.99 -11.04 -9.71
C ARG A 196 7.78 -10.05 -10.85
N LEU A 197 6.53 -9.92 -11.33
CA LEU A 197 6.19 -8.92 -12.35
C LEU A 197 6.51 -7.51 -11.85
N HIS A 198 6.12 -7.20 -10.62
CA HIS A 198 6.38 -5.88 -10.04
C HIS A 198 7.86 -5.62 -9.83
N LEU A 199 8.65 -6.63 -9.48
CA LEU A 199 10.10 -6.51 -9.32
C LEU A 199 10.77 -6.20 -10.65
N TRP A 200 10.39 -6.89 -11.72
CA TRP A 200 10.84 -6.58 -13.07
C TRP A 200 10.48 -5.15 -13.49
N ASN A 201 9.27 -4.71 -13.18
CA ASN A 201 8.82 -3.34 -13.44
C ASN A 201 9.63 -2.32 -12.64
N ALA A 202 9.80 -2.53 -11.34
CA ALA A 202 10.50 -1.64 -10.43
C ALA A 202 11.96 -1.45 -10.86
N ARG A 203 12.69 -2.54 -11.11
CA ARG A 203 14.07 -2.50 -11.64
C ARG A 203 14.17 -1.64 -12.90
N SER A 204 13.26 -1.86 -13.86
CA SER A 204 13.25 -1.11 -15.12
C SER A 204 12.90 0.38 -14.93
N MET A 205 12.02 0.71 -13.98
CA MET A 205 11.67 2.10 -13.68
C MET A 205 12.85 2.83 -13.02
N LEU A 206 13.47 2.21 -12.02
CA LEU A 206 14.59 2.82 -11.29
C LEU A 206 15.80 3.03 -12.20
N GLU A 207 16.12 2.06 -13.06
CA GLU A 207 17.19 2.22 -14.06
C GLU A 207 16.96 3.42 -14.98
N ARG A 208 15.69 3.71 -15.30
CA ARG A 208 15.35 4.71 -16.30
C ARG A 208 15.11 6.11 -15.73
N ILE A 209 14.64 6.17 -14.49
CA ILE A 209 14.38 7.41 -13.76
C ILE A 209 15.64 7.87 -13.00
N GLY A 210 16.44 6.91 -12.52
CA GLY A 210 17.60 7.16 -11.68
C GLY A 210 17.30 8.03 -10.46
N PRO A 211 16.26 7.74 -9.65
CA PRO A 211 15.88 8.62 -8.55
C PRO A 211 16.89 8.56 -7.40
N ARG A 212 17.09 9.68 -6.69
CA ARG A 212 17.89 9.70 -5.45
C ARG A 212 17.14 9.19 -4.23
N HIS A 213 15.81 9.20 -4.26
CA HIS A 213 14.98 8.69 -3.17
C HIS A 213 13.62 8.26 -3.71
N VAL A 214 13.04 7.21 -3.14
CA VAL A 214 11.70 6.73 -3.48
C VAL A 214 10.76 6.79 -2.27
N PHE A 215 9.62 7.46 -2.43
CA PHE A 215 8.53 7.46 -1.48
C PHE A 215 7.41 6.55 -2.00
N VAL A 216 6.95 5.64 -1.15
CA VAL A 216 5.80 4.78 -1.42
C VAL A 216 4.72 5.05 -0.40
N THR A 217 3.46 4.87 -0.78
CA THR A 217 2.35 4.78 0.17
C THR A 217 1.86 3.35 0.19
N CYS A 218 1.73 2.75 1.37
CA CYS A 218 1.31 1.35 1.51
C CYS A 218 2.40 0.40 1.01
N TRP A 219 3.52 0.37 1.71
CA TRP A 219 4.65 -0.48 1.34
C TRP A 219 4.31 -1.96 1.21
N TYR A 220 3.28 -2.42 1.93
CA TYR A 220 2.85 -3.81 1.92
C TYR A 220 2.00 -4.21 0.71
N ALA A 221 1.76 -3.27 -0.21
CA ALA A 221 1.35 -3.61 -1.55
C ALA A 221 2.48 -4.37 -2.27
N SER A 222 2.16 -5.43 -3.03
CA SER A 222 3.16 -6.26 -3.72
C SER A 222 4.07 -5.44 -4.62
N GLU A 223 3.56 -4.38 -5.25
CA GLU A 223 4.35 -3.49 -6.08
C GLU A 223 5.34 -2.61 -5.32
N ASN A 224 5.03 -2.28 -4.06
CA ASN A 224 5.86 -1.41 -3.24
C ASN A 224 6.90 -2.22 -2.49
N MET A 225 6.60 -3.47 -2.08
CA MET A 225 7.63 -4.41 -1.61
C MET A 225 8.67 -4.67 -2.70
N ALA A 226 8.21 -4.87 -3.95
CA ALA A 226 9.08 -5.03 -5.10
C ALA A 226 9.89 -3.76 -5.40
N MET A 227 9.29 -2.58 -5.21
CA MET A 227 9.99 -1.30 -5.32
C MET A 227 11.08 -1.16 -4.26
N ALA A 228 10.77 -1.47 -2.99
CA ALA A 228 11.74 -1.43 -1.89
C ALA A 228 12.95 -2.32 -2.18
N HIS A 229 12.72 -3.55 -2.64
CA HIS A 229 13.81 -4.46 -3.00
C HIS A 229 14.65 -3.92 -4.17
N ALA A 230 14.01 -3.45 -5.24
CA ALA A 230 14.73 -2.89 -6.39
C ALA A 230 15.53 -1.62 -6.05
N CYS A 231 15.07 -0.85 -5.05
CA CYS A 231 15.79 0.29 -4.49
C CYS A 231 17.01 -0.17 -3.69
N HIS A 232 16.85 -1.18 -2.83
CA HIS A 232 17.93 -1.79 -2.05
C HIS A 232 19.07 -2.29 -2.95
N GLU A 233 18.76 -3.00 -4.04
CA GLU A 233 19.76 -3.46 -5.03
C GLU A 233 20.62 -2.34 -5.62
N ARG A 234 20.10 -1.11 -5.63
CA ARG A 234 20.73 0.07 -6.25
C ARG A 234 21.28 1.06 -5.21
N GLY A 235 21.17 0.76 -3.92
CA GLY A 235 21.51 1.71 -2.86
C GLY A 235 20.63 2.96 -2.84
N ILE A 236 19.42 2.90 -3.40
CA ILE A 236 18.46 4.01 -3.38
C ILE A 236 17.62 3.90 -2.10
N PRO A 237 17.53 4.94 -1.25
CA PRO A 237 16.64 4.92 -0.10
C PRO A 237 15.17 4.85 -0.52
N CYS A 238 14.38 4.04 0.20
CA CYS A 238 12.95 3.90 0.03
C CYS A 238 12.21 4.17 1.35
N THR A 239 11.25 5.10 1.34
CA THR A 239 10.46 5.50 2.51
C THR A 239 8.99 5.18 2.32
N ASP A 240 8.39 4.46 3.26
CA ASP A 240 6.94 4.38 3.37
C ASP A 240 6.38 5.63 4.05
N MET A 241 5.42 6.27 3.39
CA MET A 241 4.64 7.35 3.96
C MET A 241 3.43 6.76 4.68
N GLN A 242 3.34 7.04 5.99
CA GLN A 242 2.19 6.62 6.78
C GLN A 242 0.89 7.15 6.14
N HIS A 243 -0.09 6.25 6.04
CA HIS A 243 -1.39 6.49 5.40
C HIS A 243 -2.55 5.91 6.21
N GLY A 244 -2.27 5.49 7.44
CA GLY A 244 -3.17 4.80 8.34
C GLY A 244 -2.47 4.40 9.63
N VAL A 245 -3.19 3.68 10.49
CA VAL A 245 -2.65 3.25 11.79
C VAL A 245 -1.62 2.15 11.61
N GLN A 246 -0.44 2.34 12.23
CA GLN A 246 0.68 1.40 12.23
C GLN A 246 0.78 0.74 13.61
N GLY A 247 -0.21 -0.09 13.97
CA GLY A 247 -0.28 -0.73 15.29
C GLY A 247 0.22 -2.19 15.32
N PRO A 248 0.43 -2.77 16.52
CA PRO A 248 0.98 -4.12 16.71
C PRO A 248 0.16 -5.25 16.10
N ALA A 249 -1.15 -5.04 15.94
CA ALA A 249 -2.04 -6.00 15.29
C ALA A 249 -2.06 -5.88 13.75
N HIS A 250 -1.26 -5.00 13.16
CA HIS A 250 -1.21 -4.82 11.71
C HIS A 250 -0.31 -5.88 11.07
N LEU A 251 -0.80 -6.58 10.04
CA LEU A 251 -0.08 -7.66 9.34
C LEU A 251 1.26 -7.23 8.76
N ALA A 252 1.37 -5.96 8.39
CA ALA A 252 2.59 -5.39 7.83
C ALA A 252 3.37 -4.49 8.80
N TYR A 253 2.72 -3.77 9.71
CA TYR A 253 3.40 -2.77 10.52
C TYR A 253 3.79 -3.25 11.90
N GLY A 254 3.42 -4.48 12.28
CA GLY A 254 3.63 -4.98 13.62
C GLY A 254 4.37 -6.31 13.68
N ALA A 255 5.19 -6.41 14.74
CA ALA A 255 5.67 -7.65 15.34
C ALA A 255 6.25 -8.66 14.34
N TRP A 256 7.20 -8.18 13.53
CA TRP A 256 8.11 -9.04 12.77
C TRP A 256 9.12 -9.67 13.73
N HIS A 257 9.30 -10.99 13.67
CA HIS A 257 10.35 -11.69 14.42
C HIS A 257 11.47 -12.14 13.50
N HIS A 258 12.67 -12.29 14.06
CA HIS A 258 13.87 -12.78 13.39
C HIS A 258 14.21 -12.04 12.09
N LEU A 259 13.91 -10.73 12.02
CA LEU A 259 14.42 -9.90 10.93
C LEU A 259 15.96 -9.96 10.93
N PRO A 260 16.60 -10.13 9.77
CA PRO A 260 18.06 -10.06 9.69
C PRO A 260 18.56 -8.71 10.22
N ALA A 261 19.77 -8.68 10.81
CA ALA A 261 20.35 -7.44 11.34
C ALA A 261 20.49 -6.34 10.27
N ALA A 262 20.73 -6.73 9.01
CA ALA A 262 20.77 -5.83 7.85
C ALA A 262 19.38 -5.41 7.33
N GLY A 263 18.31 -5.87 7.97
CA GLY A 263 16.92 -5.70 7.51
C GLY A 263 16.50 -6.69 6.42
N CYS A 264 15.27 -6.54 5.97
CA CYS A 264 14.69 -7.28 4.85
C CYS A 264 14.52 -6.34 3.65
N SER A 265 15.15 -6.65 2.52
CA SER A 265 15.18 -5.74 1.36
C SER A 265 13.81 -5.49 0.72
N SER A 266 12.82 -6.37 0.93
CA SER A 266 11.42 -6.14 0.50
C SER A 266 10.62 -5.22 1.44
N ILE A 267 11.23 -4.74 2.53
CA ILE A 267 10.69 -3.74 3.46
C ILE A 267 11.44 -2.42 3.23
N PRO A 268 10.75 -1.26 3.20
CA PRO A 268 11.37 0.06 3.00
C PRO A 268 12.55 0.32 3.95
N SER A 269 13.58 1.03 3.48
CA SER A 269 14.72 1.42 4.33
C SER A 269 14.32 2.38 5.45
N SER A 270 13.20 3.08 5.29
CA SER A 270 12.66 3.95 6.32
C SER A 270 11.14 4.14 6.26
N PHE A 271 10.60 4.72 7.34
CA PHE A 271 9.20 5.00 7.57
C PHE A 271 9.04 6.46 7.99
N TRP A 272 8.15 7.19 7.30
CA TRP A 272 7.69 8.51 7.69
C TRP A 272 6.41 8.36 8.51
N CYS A 273 6.52 8.57 9.80
CA CYS A 273 5.45 8.44 10.78
C CYS A 273 4.85 9.80 11.12
N TRP A 274 3.55 9.82 11.38
CA TRP A 274 2.81 11.02 11.78
C TRP A 274 3.07 11.42 13.23
N ASP A 275 3.41 10.46 14.09
CA ASP A 275 3.60 10.65 15.52
C ASP A 275 4.67 9.70 16.08
N GLU A 276 5.12 10.02 17.30
CA GLU A 276 6.14 9.27 18.00
C GLU A 276 5.65 7.86 18.41
N ALA A 277 4.36 7.68 18.69
CA ALA A 277 3.82 6.36 19.02
C ALA A 277 3.95 5.38 17.83
N SER A 278 3.63 5.86 16.61
CA SER A 278 3.81 5.12 15.37
C SER A 278 5.29 4.84 15.11
N ALA A 279 6.17 5.82 15.31
CA ALA A 279 7.61 5.64 15.11
C ALA A 279 8.23 4.65 16.12
N GLN A 280 7.86 4.73 17.39
CA GLN A 280 8.25 3.76 18.42
C GLN A 280 7.77 2.36 18.08
N HIS A 281 6.57 2.24 17.53
CA HIS A 281 6.07 0.93 17.11
C HIS A 281 6.93 0.31 16.01
N ILE A 282 7.33 1.07 14.98
CA ILE A 282 8.26 0.59 13.96
C ILE A 282 9.61 0.22 14.58
N ARG A 283 10.19 1.10 15.42
CA ARG A 283 11.46 0.85 16.12
C ARG A 283 11.42 -0.39 17.03
N SER A 284 10.24 -0.79 17.51
CA SER A 284 10.11 -1.95 18.40
C SER A 284 10.39 -3.30 17.71
N TRP A 285 10.30 -3.36 16.38
CA TRP A 285 10.59 -4.58 15.61
C TRP A 285 11.68 -4.38 14.55
N ALA A 286 11.98 -3.13 14.16
CA ALA A 286 13.04 -2.82 13.22
C ALA A 286 14.43 -3.03 13.86
N PRO A 287 15.39 -3.66 13.14
CA PRO A 287 16.79 -3.65 13.57
C PRO A 287 17.33 -2.22 13.68
N GLU A 288 18.26 -1.96 14.60
CA GLU A 288 18.76 -0.61 14.92
C GLU A 288 19.25 0.20 13.70
N HIS A 289 19.87 -0.47 12.72
CA HIS A 289 20.45 0.17 11.53
C HIS A 289 19.66 -0.07 10.24
N ALA A 290 18.44 -0.63 10.34
CA ALA A 290 17.58 -0.88 9.20
C ALA A 290 16.16 -0.35 9.47
N HIS A 291 15.39 -0.07 8.41
CA HIS A 291 13.97 0.27 8.56
C HIS A 291 13.70 1.47 9.49
N LEU A 292 14.51 2.53 9.35
CA LEU A 292 14.52 3.69 10.24
C LEU A 292 13.15 4.39 10.31
N ALA A 293 12.72 4.81 11.50
CA ALA A 293 11.45 5.52 11.68
C ALA A 293 11.66 6.99 12.03
N TYR A 294 11.05 7.88 11.25
CA TYR A 294 11.12 9.34 11.41
C TYR A 294 9.75 9.89 11.76
N VAL A 295 9.67 10.78 12.76
CA VAL A 295 8.45 11.54 13.05
C VAL A 295 8.48 12.80 12.19
N GLY A 296 7.64 12.82 11.15
CA GLY A 296 7.54 13.92 10.22
C GLY A 296 6.17 14.57 10.15
N GLY A 297 5.24 14.17 11.05
CA GLY A 297 3.89 14.71 11.04
C GLY A 297 3.06 14.21 9.86
N SER A 298 1.86 14.75 9.74
CA SER A 298 0.94 14.47 8.64
C SER A 298 0.71 15.77 7.87
N PRO A 299 1.51 16.06 6.83
CA PRO A 299 1.41 17.32 6.10
C PRO A 299 -0.02 17.62 5.62
N TRP A 300 -0.74 16.58 5.18
CA TRP A 300 -2.15 16.73 4.81
C TRP A 300 -3.02 17.20 5.97
N LEU A 301 -2.90 16.57 7.14
CA LEU A 301 -3.71 16.95 8.29
C LEU A 301 -3.30 18.30 8.84
N GLU A 302 -2.03 18.67 8.77
CA GLU A 302 -1.54 19.97 9.22
C GLU A 302 -2.04 21.11 8.32
N GLU A 303 -1.96 20.94 6.99
CA GLU A 303 -2.46 21.92 6.01
C GLU A 303 -3.99 21.99 5.98
N ASN A 304 -4.68 20.86 6.23
CA ASN A 304 -6.14 20.76 6.21
C ASN A 304 -6.73 20.68 7.61
N ALA A 305 -5.95 20.98 8.65
CA ALA A 305 -6.45 21.26 10.00
C ALA A 305 -7.13 22.62 9.95
N GLY A 306 -8.23 22.70 9.19
CA GLY A 306 -9.22 23.73 9.45
C GLY A 306 -9.58 23.59 10.92
N ALA A 307 -9.50 24.69 11.66
CA ALA A 307 -10.11 24.81 12.97
C ALA A 307 -11.63 24.77 12.78
N ALA A 308 -12.19 23.64 12.35
CA ALA A 308 -13.56 23.33 12.68
C ALA A 308 -13.54 23.15 14.20
N PRO A 309 -14.07 24.11 14.98
CA PRO A 309 -14.11 23.93 16.42
C PRO A 309 -14.80 22.60 16.69
N ALA A 310 -14.26 21.83 17.62
CA ALA A 310 -15.00 20.68 18.13
C ALA A 310 -16.34 21.22 18.64
N THR A 311 -17.42 20.92 17.93
CA THR A 311 -18.76 21.32 18.35
C THR A 311 -19.05 20.54 19.62
N PRO A 312 -19.18 21.19 20.79
CA PRO A 312 -19.50 20.48 22.03
C PRO A 312 -20.76 19.64 21.81
N GLY A 313 -20.73 18.43 22.36
CA GLY A 313 -21.80 17.47 22.15
C GLY A 313 -21.80 16.76 20.79
N THR A 314 -20.70 16.81 20.02
CA THR A 314 -20.58 16.03 18.76
C THR A 314 -19.61 14.86 18.91
N ILE A 315 -20.04 13.66 18.51
CA ILE A 315 -19.20 12.47 18.42
C ILE A 315 -18.92 12.14 16.96
N LEU A 316 -17.64 12.07 16.58
CA LEU A 316 -17.21 11.58 15.27
C LEU A 316 -16.92 10.07 15.33
N PHE A 317 -17.70 9.27 14.61
CA PHE A 317 -17.44 7.84 14.44
C PHE A 317 -16.89 7.55 13.04
N THR A 318 -15.64 7.08 12.96
CA THR A 318 -14.99 6.71 11.68
C THR A 318 -15.18 5.23 11.39
N MET A 319 -15.97 4.92 10.37
CA MET A 319 -16.35 3.55 10.04
C MET A 319 -15.23 2.80 9.33
N GLN A 320 -15.20 1.48 9.52
CA GLN A 320 -14.33 0.55 8.80
C GLN A 320 -15.15 -0.26 7.78
N PRO A 321 -14.54 -0.80 6.71
CA PRO A 321 -15.25 -1.55 5.67
C PRO A 321 -15.54 -2.99 6.14
N LEU A 322 -16.22 -3.12 7.28
CA LEU A 322 -16.65 -4.38 7.86
C LEU A 322 -18.04 -4.75 7.33
N MET A 323 -18.40 -6.03 7.38
CA MET A 323 -19.74 -6.47 6.96
C MET A 323 -20.85 -5.83 7.78
N GLU A 324 -20.61 -5.58 9.06
CA GLU A 324 -21.53 -4.83 9.93
C GLU A 324 -21.27 -3.33 9.78
N THR A 325 -22.28 -2.59 9.32
CA THR A 325 -22.27 -1.11 9.19
C THR A 325 -22.00 -0.46 10.55
N ILE A 326 -22.84 -0.75 11.54
CA ILE A 326 -22.79 -0.19 12.89
C ILE A 326 -22.85 -1.36 13.88
N PRO A 327 -21.80 -1.58 14.68
CA PRO A 327 -21.77 -2.65 15.67
C PRO A 327 -23.01 -2.58 16.57
N PRO A 328 -23.70 -3.71 16.87
CA PRO A 328 -24.93 -3.69 17.66
C PRO A 328 -24.79 -2.99 19.02
N GLY A 329 -23.65 -3.18 19.69
CA GLY A 329 -23.34 -2.50 20.96
C GLY A 329 -23.22 -0.98 20.81
N LEU A 330 -22.61 -0.50 19.73
CA LEU A 330 -22.56 0.94 19.43
C LEU A 330 -23.96 1.46 19.10
N GLY A 331 -24.73 0.74 18.29
CA GLY A 331 -26.08 1.15 17.95
C GLY A 331 -27.02 1.20 19.16
N HIS A 332 -26.86 0.28 20.11
CA HIS A 332 -27.56 0.33 21.39
C HIS A 332 -27.12 1.54 22.23
N ALA A 333 -25.82 1.84 22.30
CA ALA A 333 -25.31 3.00 23.01
C ALA A 333 -25.88 4.31 22.43
N ILE A 334 -25.90 4.47 21.11
CA ILE A 334 -26.44 5.66 20.44
C ILE A 334 -27.93 5.86 20.77
N ARG A 335 -28.74 4.80 20.72
CA ARG A 335 -30.19 4.89 20.99
C ARG A 335 -30.53 5.14 22.46
N ASN A 336 -29.66 4.73 23.38
CA ASN A 336 -29.91 4.79 24.82
C ASN A 336 -29.05 5.83 25.54
N ASP A 337 -28.30 6.62 24.78
CA ASP A 337 -27.42 7.70 25.25
C ASP A 337 -28.19 8.67 26.16
N GLY A 338 -29.43 9.00 25.80
CA GLY A 338 -30.30 9.89 26.59
C GLY A 338 -29.79 11.33 26.70
N THR A 339 -28.76 11.68 25.92
CA THR A 339 -28.13 13.00 25.87
C THR A 339 -28.39 13.67 24.52
N ASP A 340 -28.20 14.99 24.46
CA ASP A 340 -28.31 15.80 23.24
C ASP A 340 -27.04 15.70 22.36
N LEU A 341 -26.47 14.49 22.23
CA LEU A 341 -25.26 14.28 21.43
C LEU A 341 -25.58 14.13 19.93
N THR A 342 -24.80 14.83 19.11
CA THR A 342 -24.82 14.71 17.64
C THR A 342 -23.80 13.69 17.19
N TRP A 343 -24.24 12.62 16.52
CA TRP A 343 -23.36 11.58 15.98
C TRP A 343 -23.04 11.82 14.50
N VAL A 344 -21.78 12.03 14.17
CA VAL A 344 -21.27 12.22 12.81
C VAL A 344 -20.56 10.95 12.35
N PHE A 345 -21.10 10.31 11.30
CA PHE A 345 -20.51 9.11 10.72
C PHE A 345 -19.61 9.47 9.55
N ARG A 346 -18.32 9.16 9.66
CA ARG A 346 -17.38 9.22 8.55
C ARG A 346 -17.26 7.83 7.94
N LEU A 347 -17.85 7.65 6.76
CA LEU A 347 -17.77 6.41 6.00
C LEU A 347 -16.32 6.10 5.59
N HIS A 348 -15.97 4.82 5.54
CA HIS A 348 -14.74 4.39 4.88
C HIS A 348 -14.83 4.72 3.37
N PRO A 349 -13.75 5.11 2.68
CA PRO A 349 -13.79 5.40 1.23
C PRO A 349 -14.34 4.24 0.38
N ASN A 350 -14.07 2.99 0.77
CA ASN A 350 -14.65 1.81 0.11
C ASN A 350 -16.07 1.45 0.58
N GLY A 351 -16.55 2.09 1.64
CA GLY A 351 -17.90 1.91 2.22
C GLY A 351 -18.89 2.99 1.80
N MET A 352 -18.58 3.84 0.81
CA MET A 352 -19.46 4.93 0.38
C MET A 352 -20.86 4.44 -0.07
N HIS A 353 -20.95 3.23 -0.61
CA HIS A 353 -22.22 2.58 -0.96
C HIS A 353 -23.12 2.31 0.26
N MET A 354 -22.56 2.30 1.47
CA MET A 354 -23.28 2.08 2.73
C MET A 354 -23.94 3.36 3.26
N ALA A 355 -23.74 4.52 2.59
CA ALA A 355 -24.32 5.79 3.02
C ALA A 355 -25.84 5.70 3.22
N GLY A 356 -26.56 5.11 2.26
CA GLY A 356 -28.00 4.91 2.36
C GLY A 356 -28.40 4.02 3.55
N HIS A 357 -27.64 2.95 3.81
CA HIS A 357 -27.90 2.09 4.97
C HIS A 357 -27.71 2.82 6.30
N VAL A 358 -26.66 3.65 6.44
CA VAL A 358 -26.44 4.45 7.64
C VAL A 358 -27.55 5.48 7.83
N GLN A 359 -28.00 6.13 6.75
CA GLN A 359 -29.13 7.07 6.78
C GLN A 359 -30.43 6.39 7.21
N THR A 360 -30.76 5.23 6.65
CA THR A 360 -31.95 4.46 7.04
C THR A 360 -31.86 3.98 8.48
N TRP A 361 -30.70 3.51 8.92
CA TRP A 361 -30.48 3.10 10.30
C TRP A 361 -30.65 4.27 11.28
N ALA A 362 -30.16 5.46 10.94
CA ALA A 362 -30.26 6.66 11.79
C ALA A 362 -31.69 7.23 11.87
N ALA A 363 -32.59 6.83 10.96
CA ALA A 363 -33.98 7.26 10.94
C ALA A 363 -34.92 6.33 11.77
N GLN A 364 -34.41 5.20 12.25
CA GLN A 364 -35.10 4.24 13.13
C GLN A 364 -34.74 4.49 14.59
#